data_AF-A0AAX3LDM5-F1
#
_entry.id   AF-A0AAX3LDM5-F1
#
_cell.length_a   1.000
_cell.length_b   1.000
_cell.length_c   1.000
_cell.angle_alpha   90.00
_cell.angle_beta   90.00
_cell.angle_gamma   90.00
#
_symmetry.space_group_name_H-M   'P 1'
#
loop_
_entity.id
_entity.type
_entity.pdbx_description
1 polymer ?
#
loop_
_entity_poly.entity_id
_entity_poly.type
_entity_poly.pdbx_seq_one_letter_code
_entity_poly.pdbx_strand_id
1 'polypeptide(L)'
;MRPVPQRRPVNHAAISQQLHSLAEIYRQSMADGDYASASRCCEKALAVLPKNMSVQSDYALSLMRQGKYDQAYKVYRKIYQSPQRHEASETWLDGFAELCGHMGKTQEMRTYGLESLTLSDQRFGHGKCWPLPSTPPRPFDATQREKNIIAFSLFGDRPRYCETLIKNIEAANSLFPGWCCRVYLDNSVPQHVWQRLQAGGAQLVDMSHEKTIYPTLWRFLVMDDPTVERFLVRDADSLLSEREQVCVEAWLRSPWYFHHMRDYFTHTELLLAGMWAGCGGIFPNVARMMREFVVQYRGNARFTDQYFLKAVLWSTVRQSLLSHDAIFGFHHAEPWPAHPPVRWKAEHFHVGSNAGFTIMAGPSHKQDGEKQAVLLKMNGNAWRYTAPVQQGQWKLPMPFFLAEGFRQGDVKVEIVNDDDRQGS
;
A
#
# COMPACT_ATOMS: atom_id res chain seq x y z
N MET A 1 45.65 30.73 40.00
CA MET A 1 44.26 30.21 39.86
C MET A 1 43.93 30.16 38.38
N ARG A 2 43.72 28.97 37.79
CA ARG A 2 43.24 28.87 36.40
C ARG A 2 41.74 29.17 36.38
N PRO A 3 41.24 30.02 35.48
CA PRO A 3 39.82 30.35 35.44
C PRO A 3 39.02 29.12 35.00
N VAL A 4 37.99 28.79 35.77
CA VAL A 4 37.00 27.78 35.45
C VAL A 4 36.21 28.25 34.22
N PRO A 5 36.09 27.47 33.14
CA PRO A 5 35.31 27.89 31.99
C PRO A 5 33.83 27.95 32.39
N GLN A 6 33.27 29.17 32.35
CA GLN A 6 31.83 29.39 32.50
C GLN A 6 31.09 28.60 31.40
N ARG A 7 30.23 27.66 31.81
CA ARG A 7 29.31 26.98 30.87
C ARG A 7 28.40 28.03 30.27
N ARG A 8 28.47 28.19 28.94
CA ARG A 8 27.52 29.03 28.19
C ARG A 8 26.09 28.57 28.48
N PRO A 9 25.15 29.50 28.72
CA PRO A 9 23.75 29.15 28.93
C PRO A 9 23.22 28.42 27.69
N VAL A 10 22.54 27.30 27.90
CA VAL A 10 21.92 26.51 26.84
C VAL A 10 20.75 27.32 26.29
N ASN A 11 20.85 27.79 25.04
CA ASN A 11 19.76 28.52 24.39
C ASN A 11 18.68 27.53 23.92
N HIS A 12 17.73 27.24 24.81
CA HIS A 12 16.64 26.29 24.57
C HIS A 12 15.79 26.65 23.33
N ALA A 13 15.61 27.95 23.04
CA ALA A 13 14.87 28.39 21.85
C ALA A 13 15.62 28.07 20.55
N ALA A 14 16.93 28.31 20.52
CA ALA A 14 17.76 27.98 19.36
C ALA A 14 17.83 26.47 19.11
N ILE A 15 17.92 25.66 20.18
CA ILE A 15 17.89 24.18 20.07
C ILE A 15 16.54 23.70 19.54
N SER A 16 15.44 24.24 20.05
CA SER A 16 14.08 23.89 19.57
C SER A 16 13.91 24.21 18.09
N GLN A 17 14.33 25.40 17.66
CA GLN A 17 14.29 25.81 16.24
C GLN A 17 15.16 24.91 15.35
N GLN A 18 16.36 24.56 15.82
CA GLN A 18 17.25 23.65 15.11
C GLN A 18 16.62 22.26 14.94
N LEU A 19 16.02 21.69 15.99
CA LEU A 19 15.35 20.39 15.92
C LEU A 19 14.14 20.41 14.98
N HIS A 20 13.38 21.51 14.96
CA HIS A 20 12.26 21.67 14.03
C HIS A 20 12.73 21.65 12.57
N SER A 21 13.78 22.41 12.26
CA SER A 21 14.39 22.43 10.93
C SER A 21 14.93 21.07 10.51
N LEU A 22 15.59 20.35 11.43
CA LEU A 22 16.07 18.97 11.15
C LEU A 22 14.92 18.02 10.85
N ALA A 23 13.79 18.15 11.54
CA ALA A 23 12.60 17.33 11.30
C ALA A 23 11.94 17.63 9.94
N GLU A 24 11.92 18.89 9.50
CA GLU A 24 11.44 19.27 8.16
C GLU A 24 12.33 18.68 7.06
N ILE A 25 13.65 18.83 7.18
CA ILE A 25 14.60 18.27 6.22
C ILE A 25 14.50 16.74 6.18
N TYR A 26 14.35 16.09 7.34
CA TYR A 26 14.13 14.65 7.42
C TYR A 26 12.89 14.23 6.64
N ARG A 27 11.74 14.88 6.87
CA ARG A 27 10.48 14.57 6.18
C ARG A 27 10.61 14.74 4.66
N GLN A 28 11.23 15.83 4.21
CA GLN A 28 11.45 16.08 2.79
C GLN A 28 12.40 15.03 2.17
N SER A 29 13.53 14.75 2.84
CA SER A 29 14.51 13.76 2.38
C SER A 29 13.90 12.36 2.27
N MET A 30 13.05 11.97 3.24
CA MET A 30 12.32 10.70 3.20
C MET A 30 11.31 10.65 2.04
N ALA A 31 10.64 11.77 1.73
CA ALA A 31 9.73 11.87 0.59
C ALA A 31 10.46 11.78 -0.75
N ASP A 32 11.66 12.35 -0.84
CA ASP A 32 12.49 12.35 -2.05
C ASP A 32 13.31 11.06 -2.23
N GLY A 33 13.32 10.18 -1.23
CA GLY A 33 14.14 8.97 -1.22
C GLY A 33 15.63 9.21 -0.92
N ASP A 34 16.02 10.42 -0.50
CA ASP A 34 17.37 10.73 -0.03
C ASP A 34 17.56 10.27 1.42
N TYR A 35 17.63 8.95 1.60
CA TYR A 35 17.77 8.33 2.90
C TYR A 35 19.11 8.68 3.59
N ALA A 36 20.14 9.06 2.83
CA ALA A 36 21.43 9.47 3.37
C ALA A 36 21.34 10.85 4.04
N SER A 37 20.63 11.81 3.42
CA SER A 37 20.33 13.09 4.08
C SER A 37 19.41 12.90 5.28
N ALA A 38 18.40 12.03 5.16
CA ALA A 38 17.51 11.70 6.28
C ALA A 38 18.28 11.17 7.51
N SER A 39 19.18 10.19 7.33
CA SER A 39 19.95 9.65 8.46
C SER A 39 20.90 10.67 9.09
N ARG A 40 21.54 11.54 8.29
CA ARG A 40 22.40 12.63 8.79
C ARG A 40 21.61 13.65 9.63
N CYS A 41 20.36 13.92 9.27
CA CYS A 41 19.48 14.76 10.10
C CYS A 41 19.20 14.11 11.46
N CYS A 42 18.91 12.81 11.48
CA CYS A 42 18.72 12.07 12.73
C CYS A 42 20.00 12.03 13.58
N GLU A 43 21.19 11.82 12.99
CA GLU A 43 22.47 11.87 13.71
C GLU A 43 22.68 13.22 14.41
N LYS A 44 22.42 14.34 13.71
CA LYS A 44 22.51 15.68 14.30
C LYS A 44 21.50 15.88 15.42
N ALA A 45 20.28 15.38 15.28
CA ALA A 45 19.27 15.46 16.32
C ALA A 45 19.62 14.59 17.55
N LEU A 46 20.16 13.39 17.34
CA LEU A 46 20.60 12.48 18.41
C LEU A 46 21.86 12.97 19.12
N ALA A 47 22.71 13.77 18.47
CA ALA A 47 23.83 14.44 19.14
C ALA A 47 23.36 15.42 20.23
N VAL A 48 22.17 15.99 20.08
CA VAL A 48 21.54 16.89 21.06
C VAL A 48 20.63 16.10 22.03
N LEU A 49 19.85 15.15 21.52
CA LEU A 49 18.88 14.34 22.27
C LEU A 49 19.18 12.83 22.14
N PRO A 50 20.26 12.31 22.76
CA PRO A 50 20.75 10.94 22.51
C PRO A 50 19.80 9.82 22.95
N LYS A 51 18.80 10.15 23.77
CA LYS A 51 17.79 9.20 24.27
C LYS A 51 16.42 9.35 23.59
N ASN A 52 16.24 10.28 22.65
CA ASN A 52 14.94 10.46 22.00
C ASN A 52 14.58 9.23 21.13
N MET A 53 13.54 8.51 21.53
CA MET A 53 13.16 7.24 20.91
C MET A 53 12.51 7.41 19.53
N SER A 54 11.75 8.49 19.33
CA SER A 54 11.17 8.82 18.02
C SER A 54 12.27 9.06 16.97
N VAL A 55 13.28 9.88 17.30
CA VAL A 55 14.42 10.12 16.39
C VAL A 55 15.27 8.86 16.19
N GLN A 56 15.40 8.00 17.20
CA GLN A 56 16.05 6.69 17.02
C GLN A 56 15.29 5.80 16.04
N SER A 57 13.95 5.84 16.05
CA SER A 57 13.10 5.08 15.14
C SER A 57 13.28 5.57 13.69
N ASP A 58 13.27 6.89 13.50
CA ASP A 58 13.53 7.55 12.22
C ASP A 58 14.94 7.25 11.68
N TYR A 59 15.94 7.24 12.58
CA TYR A 59 17.31 6.90 12.23
C TYR A 59 17.44 5.45 11.77
N ALA A 60 16.85 4.51 12.53
CA ALA A 60 16.88 3.09 12.20
C ALA A 60 16.20 2.81 10.85
N LEU A 61 15.04 3.45 10.59
CA LEU A 61 14.34 3.37 9.31
C LEU A 61 15.21 3.91 8.17
N SER A 62 15.85 5.07 8.35
CA SER A 62 16.74 5.67 7.34
C SER A 62 17.95 4.79 7.02
N LEU A 63 18.55 4.17 8.03
CA LEU A 63 19.65 3.22 7.86
C LEU A 63 19.19 1.96 7.12
N MET A 64 18.03 1.41 7.47
CA MET A 64 17.44 0.27 6.77
C MET A 64 17.20 0.57 5.29
N ARG A 65 16.64 1.74 4.97
CA ARG A 65 16.40 2.16 3.58
C ARG A 65 17.68 2.40 2.78
N GLN A 66 18.81 2.65 3.44
CA GLN A 66 20.15 2.68 2.83
C GLN A 66 20.80 1.30 2.67
N GLY A 67 20.16 0.21 3.11
CA GLY A 67 20.78 -1.12 3.15
C GLY A 67 21.80 -1.30 4.29
N LYS A 68 21.92 -0.35 5.23
CA LYS A 68 22.82 -0.42 6.38
C LYS A 68 22.21 -1.26 7.51
N TYR A 69 21.88 -2.51 7.21
CA TYR A 69 21.06 -3.38 8.06
C TYR A 69 21.66 -3.64 9.45
N ASP A 70 22.96 -3.89 9.57
CA ASP A 70 23.59 -4.13 10.88
C ASP A 70 23.51 -2.91 11.80
N GLN A 71 23.58 -1.70 11.24
CA GLN A 71 23.48 -0.46 12.01
C GLN A 71 22.03 -0.23 12.45
N ALA A 72 21.08 -0.38 11.52
CA ALA A 72 19.65 -0.28 11.82
C ALA A 72 19.24 -1.28 12.90
N TYR A 73 19.76 -2.50 12.84
CA TYR A 73 19.45 -3.58 13.77
C TYR A 73 19.91 -3.26 15.19
N LYS A 74 21.11 -2.68 15.35
CA LYS A 74 21.60 -2.21 16.66
C LYS A 74 20.69 -1.13 17.26
N VAL A 75 20.21 -0.20 16.43
CA VAL A 75 19.31 0.88 16.87
C VAL A 75 17.95 0.33 17.27
N TYR A 76 17.32 -0.50 16.44
CA TYR A 76 16.02 -1.11 16.79
C TYR A 76 16.11 -2.02 18.01
N ARG A 77 17.18 -2.82 18.15
CA ARG A 77 17.39 -3.64 19.35
C ARG A 77 17.51 -2.76 20.61
N LYS A 78 18.20 -1.61 20.51
CA LYS A 78 18.29 -0.64 21.61
C LYS A 78 16.91 -0.08 21.98
N ILE A 79 16.07 0.26 21.00
CA ILE A 79 14.68 0.67 21.24
C ILE A 79 13.93 -0.47 21.95
N TYR A 80 13.99 -1.69 21.42
CA TYR A 80 13.27 -2.85 21.94
C TYR A 80 13.59 -3.15 23.42
N GLN A 81 14.87 -3.01 23.81
CA GLN A 81 15.38 -3.23 25.16
C GLN A 81 15.16 -2.05 26.12
N SER A 82 14.70 -0.89 25.63
CA SER A 82 14.55 0.32 26.43
C SER A 82 13.23 0.30 27.22
N PRO A 83 13.23 0.70 28.51
CA PRO A 83 11.98 0.93 29.24
C PRO A 83 11.16 2.11 28.67
N GLN A 84 11.81 2.99 27.91
CA GLN A 84 11.18 4.15 27.26
C GLN A 84 10.67 3.85 25.84
N ARG A 85 10.60 2.58 25.42
CA ARG A 85 10.18 2.21 24.06
C ARG A 85 8.77 2.66 23.67
N HIS A 86 7.93 2.99 24.65
CA HIS A 86 6.60 3.59 24.43
C HIS A 86 6.68 5.02 23.85
N GLU A 87 7.83 5.69 23.93
CA GLU A 87 8.09 7.01 23.33
C GLU A 87 8.63 6.92 21.88
N ALA A 88 8.85 5.70 21.35
CA ALA A 88 9.29 5.48 19.97
C ALA A 88 8.16 5.77 18.96
N SER A 89 8.48 5.82 17.66
CA SER A 89 7.45 6.04 16.63
C SER A 89 6.44 4.90 16.62
N GLU A 90 5.15 5.15 16.38
CA GLU A 90 4.11 4.09 16.43
C GLU A 90 4.46 2.84 15.60
N THR A 91 5.22 3.00 14.52
CA THR A 91 5.61 1.94 13.58
C THR A 91 7.02 1.39 13.79
N TRP A 92 7.69 1.71 14.90
CA TRP A 92 9.08 1.28 15.13
C TRP A 92 9.22 -0.25 15.12
N LEU A 93 8.21 -0.96 15.64
CA LEU A 93 8.22 -2.42 15.73
C LEU A 93 7.93 -3.07 14.36
N ASP A 94 7.07 -2.45 13.54
CA ASP A 94 6.88 -2.83 12.13
C ASP A 94 8.20 -2.72 11.36
N GLY A 95 8.90 -1.60 11.53
CA GLY A 95 10.22 -1.39 10.92
C GLY A 95 11.26 -2.40 11.40
N PHE A 96 11.18 -2.85 12.65
CA PHE A 96 12.09 -3.86 13.17
C PHE A 96 11.79 -5.26 12.63
N ALA A 97 10.51 -5.63 12.51
CA ALA A 97 10.08 -6.86 11.86
C ALA A 97 10.49 -6.87 10.38
N GLU A 98 10.29 -5.75 9.66
CA GLU A 98 10.73 -5.56 8.29
C GLU A 98 12.24 -5.77 8.15
N LEU A 99 13.03 -5.14 9.00
CA LEU A 99 14.49 -5.28 8.98
C LEU A 99 14.91 -6.73 9.18
N CYS A 100 14.29 -7.43 10.13
CA CYS A 100 14.59 -8.84 10.38
C CYS A 100 14.24 -9.70 9.14
N GLY A 101 13.18 -9.36 8.41
CA GLY A 101 12.84 -9.98 7.13
C GLY A 101 13.95 -9.79 6.09
N HIS A 102 14.40 -8.55 5.86
CA HIS A 102 15.51 -8.25 4.94
C HIS A 102 16.82 -8.96 5.32
N MET A 103 17.07 -9.16 6.62
CA MET A 103 18.25 -9.85 7.12
C MET A 103 18.13 -11.39 7.15
N GLY A 104 17.00 -11.97 6.72
CA GLY A 104 16.75 -13.41 6.80
C GLY A 104 16.59 -13.96 8.23
N LYS A 105 16.39 -13.08 9.22
CA LYS A 105 16.21 -13.43 10.64
C LYS A 105 14.78 -13.90 10.90
N THR A 106 14.40 -15.03 10.31
CA THR A 106 13.01 -15.53 10.23
C THR A 106 12.30 -15.59 11.59
N GLN A 107 12.97 -16.13 12.63
CA GLN A 107 12.35 -16.26 13.94
C GLN A 107 12.11 -14.89 14.62
N GLU A 108 13.09 -13.98 14.52
CA GLU A 108 12.95 -12.63 15.07
C GLU A 108 11.87 -11.82 14.33
N MET A 109 11.85 -11.91 13.00
CA MET A 109 10.82 -11.30 12.15
C MET A 109 9.42 -11.77 12.56
N ARG A 110 9.22 -13.08 12.74
CA ARG A 110 7.94 -13.65 13.19
C ARG A 110 7.53 -13.13 14.57
N THR A 111 8.45 -13.14 15.52
CA THR A 111 8.20 -12.67 16.89
C THR A 111 7.80 -11.19 16.90
N TYR A 112 8.59 -10.32 16.29
CA TYR A 112 8.35 -8.87 16.33
C TYR A 112 7.13 -8.47 15.50
N GLY A 113 6.87 -9.12 14.37
CA GLY A 113 5.66 -8.85 13.59
C GLY A 113 4.39 -9.30 14.30
N LEU A 114 4.40 -10.46 14.97
CA LEU A 114 3.28 -10.90 15.81
C LEU A 114 3.06 -9.97 17.01
N GLU A 115 4.13 -9.51 17.65
CA GLU A 115 4.05 -8.52 18.74
C GLU A 115 3.44 -7.20 18.23
N SER A 116 3.86 -6.70 17.06
CA SER A 116 3.28 -5.49 16.45
C SER A 116 1.78 -5.63 16.22
N LEU A 117 1.35 -6.72 15.57
CA LEU A 117 -0.06 -6.99 15.31
C LEU A 117 -0.88 -7.13 16.60
N THR A 118 -0.32 -7.79 17.62
CA THR A 118 -0.97 -7.97 18.93
C THR A 118 -1.16 -6.64 19.65
N LEU A 119 -0.15 -5.76 19.67
CA LEU A 119 -0.26 -4.43 20.27
C LEU A 119 -1.27 -3.55 19.52
N SER A 120 -1.28 -3.65 18.19
CA SER A 120 -2.26 -2.95 17.35
C SER A 120 -3.69 -3.44 17.63
N ASP A 121 -3.89 -4.75 17.80
CA ASP A 121 -5.18 -5.34 18.16
C ASP A 121 -5.67 -4.90 19.54
N GLN A 122 -4.79 -4.85 20.54
CA GLN A 122 -5.12 -4.33 21.87
C GLN A 122 -5.59 -2.87 21.80
N ARG A 123 -5.00 -2.07 20.91
CA ARG A 123 -5.35 -0.66 20.74
C ARG A 123 -6.66 -0.45 20.00
N PHE A 124 -6.91 -1.22 18.94
CA PHE A 124 -8.00 -0.95 17.99
C PHE A 124 -9.15 -1.98 18.03
N GLY A 125 -8.93 -3.15 18.62
CA GLY A 125 -9.86 -4.27 18.62
C GLY A 125 -11.08 -4.11 19.52
N HIS A 126 -11.15 -3.03 20.31
CA HIS A 126 -12.26 -2.71 21.22
C HIS A 126 -13.03 -1.44 20.81
N GLY A 127 -12.90 -1.02 19.54
CA GLY A 127 -13.68 0.09 18.98
C GLY A 127 -15.16 -0.23 18.79
N LYS A 128 -15.89 0.71 18.16
CA LYS A 128 -17.32 0.52 17.83
C LYS A 128 -17.51 -0.76 17.02
N CYS A 129 -18.48 -1.57 17.42
CA CYS A 129 -18.80 -2.85 16.79
C CYS A 129 -20.19 -2.78 16.13
N TRP A 130 -20.31 -3.32 14.91
CA TRP A 130 -21.60 -3.58 14.29
C TRP A 130 -21.98 -5.06 14.44
N PRO A 131 -23.25 -5.36 14.74
CA PRO A 131 -23.68 -6.72 14.99
C PRO A 131 -23.55 -7.57 13.73
N LEU A 132 -22.96 -8.76 13.89
CA LEU A 132 -22.98 -9.80 12.86
C LEU A 132 -24.25 -10.64 12.97
N PRO A 133 -24.79 -11.16 11.86
CA PRO A 133 -25.88 -12.12 11.93
C PRO A 133 -25.45 -13.38 12.69
N SER A 134 -26.39 -13.99 13.42
CA SER A 134 -26.15 -15.22 14.20
C SER A 134 -26.02 -16.48 13.36
N THR A 135 -26.36 -16.41 12.07
CA THR A 135 -26.23 -17.52 11.12
C THR A 135 -24.97 -17.35 10.26
N PRO A 136 -24.39 -18.46 9.76
CA PRO A 136 -23.33 -18.37 8.75
C PRO A 136 -23.76 -17.57 7.52
N PRO A 137 -22.81 -17.01 6.76
CA PRO A 137 -23.10 -16.38 5.47
C PRO A 137 -23.85 -17.34 4.53
N ARG A 138 -24.77 -16.80 3.72
CA ARG A 138 -25.48 -17.59 2.70
C ARG A 138 -24.49 -18.24 1.74
N PRO A 139 -24.78 -19.43 1.16
CA PRO A 139 -23.89 -20.02 0.16
C PRO A 139 -23.55 -19.05 -0.99
N PHE A 140 -22.31 -19.11 -1.47
CA PHE A 140 -21.88 -18.30 -2.62
C PHE A 140 -22.62 -18.71 -3.88
N ASP A 141 -23.25 -17.75 -4.57
CA ASP A 141 -23.89 -17.98 -5.86
C ASP A 141 -23.02 -17.40 -6.99
N ALA A 142 -22.29 -18.27 -7.68
CA ALA A 142 -21.42 -17.90 -8.79
C ALA A 142 -22.20 -17.43 -10.05
N THR A 143 -23.50 -17.70 -10.14
CA THR A 143 -24.34 -17.33 -11.30
C THR A 143 -24.76 -15.85 -11.24
N GLN A 144 -24.81 -15.26 -10.05
CA GLN A 144 -25.13 -13.85 -9.81
C GLN A 144 -23.87 -13.00 -9.66
N ARG A 145 -23.05 -12.97 -10.71
CA ARG A 145 -21.73 -12.31 -10.71
C ARG A 145 -21.79 -10.84 -10.32
N GLU A 146 -22.88 -10.16 -10.64
CA GLU A 146 -23.14 -8.75 -10.31
C GLU A 146 -23.23 -8.47 -8.81
N LYS A 147 -23.46 -9.50 -8.00
CA LYS A 147 -23.48 -9.41 -6.53
C LYS A 147 -22.16 -9.76 -5.86
N ASN A 148 -21.18 -10.24 -6.65
CA ASN A 148 -19.88 -10.70 -6.17
C ASN A 148 -18.79 -9.80 -6.76
N ILE A 149 -18.37 -8.79 -6.01
CA ILE A 149 -17.57 -7.69 -6.55
C ILE A 149 -16.09 -7.77 -6.14
N ILE A 150 -15.17 -7.64 -7.09
CA ILE A 150 -13.76 -7.33 -6.81
C ILE A 150 -13.57 -5.83 -7.00
N ALA A 151 -13.43 -5.10 -5.90
CA ALA A 151 -13.42 -3.65 -5.87
C ALA A 151 -11.99 -3.07 -5.93
N PHE A 152 -11.80 -2.10 -6.81
CA PHE A 152 -10.54 -1.37 -7.01
C PHE A 152 -10.78 0.14 -6.99
N SER A 153 -9.78 0.90 -6.53
CA SER A 153 -9.68 2.34 -6.76
C SER A 153 -8.64 2.60 -7.84
N LEU A 154 -8.92 3.49 -8.80
CA LEU A 154 -7.94 3.95 -9.78
C LEU A 154 -8.01 5.47 -9.96
N PHE A 155 -6.87 6.14 -9.82
CA PHE A 155 -6.72 7.58 -10.03
C PHE A 155 -5.30 7.87 -10.50
N GLY A 156 -5.14 8.97 -11.24
CA GLY A 156 -3.92 9.36 -11.92
C GLY A 156 -3.67 8.60 -13.21
N ASP A 157 -2.61 8.99 -13.90
CA ASP A 157 -2.27 8.53 -15.25
C ASP A 157 -1.03 7.64 -15.30
N ARG A 158 -0.59 7.08 -14.18
CA ARG A 158 0.66 6.30 -14.16
C ARG A 158 0.42 4.87 -14.66
N PRO A 159 1.20 4.36 -15.63
CA PRO A 159 1.07 3.00 -16.16
C PRO A 159 1.19 1.91 -15.09
N ARG A 160 2.04 2.11 -14.08
CA ARG A 160 2.15 1.18 -12.93
C ARG A 160 0.82 0.86 -12.24
N TYR A 161 -0.18 1.73 -12.34
CA TYR A 161 -1.53 1.48 -11.85
C TYR A 161 -2.48 1.13 -12.99
N CYS A 162 -2.48 1.93 -14.06
CA CYS A 162 -3.43 1.76 -15.18
C CYS A 162 -3.26 0.40 -15.88
N GLU A 163 -2.05 0.07 -16.32
CA GLU A 163 -1.78 -1.17 -17.05
C GLU A 163 -1.84 -2.39 -16.12
N THR A 164 -1.45 -2.24 -14.85
CA THR A 164 -1.60 -3.31 -13.86
C THR A 164 -3.06 -3.62 -13.59
N LEU A 165 -3.92 -2.60 -13.46
CA LEU A 165 -5.35 -2.83 -13.25
C LEU A 165 -5.99 -3.48 -14.47
N ILE A 166 -5.66 -3.04 -15.69
CA ILE A 166 -6.12 -3.71 -16.91
C ILE A 166 -5.72 -5.19 -16.89
N LYS A 167 -4.47 -5.50 -16.49
CA LYS A 167 -4.01 -6.89 -16.34
C LYS A 167 -4.75 -7.66 -15.26
N ASN A 168 -5.16 -6.99 -14.18
CA ASN A 168 -6.01 -7.56 -13.13
C ASN A 168 -7.41 -7.91 -13.63
N ILE A 169 -8.02 -7.10 -14.51
CA ILE A 169 -9.32 -7.43 -15.11
C ILE A 169 -9.20 -8.72 -15.94
N GLU A 170 -8.15 -8.85 -16.75
CA GLU A 170 -7.86 -10.08 -17.49
C GLU A 170 -7.67 -11.29 -16.56
N ALA A 171 -6.88 -11.13 -15.50
CA ALA A 171 -6.63 -12.19 -14.52
C ALA A 171 -7.92 -12.61 -13.80
N ALA A 172 -8.74 -11.64 -13.38
CA ALA A 172 -10.01 -11.88 -12.71
C ALA A 172 -10.98 -12.68 -13.57
N ASN A 173 -11.09 -12.39 -14.87
CA ASN A 173 -11.95 -13.13 -15.78
C ASN A 173 -11.60 -14.63 -15.85
N SER A 174 -10.32 -14.99 -15.63
CA SER A 174 -9.87 -16.38 -15.60
C SER A 174 -9.94 -17.04 -14.22
N LEU A 175 -9.55 -16.31 -13.16
CA LEU A 175 -9.41 -16.85 -11.80
C LEU A 175 -10.71 -16.79 -11.00
N PHE A 176 -11.59 -15.83 -11.32
CA PHE A 176 -12.78 -15.51 -10.55
C PHE A 176 -14.01 -15.39 -11.47
N PRO A 177 -14.40 -16.47 -12.20
CA PRO A 177 -15.48 -16.42 -13.17
C PRO A 177 -16.86 -16.10 -12.54
N GLY A 178 -17.03 -16.39 -11.25
CA GLY A 178 -18.24 -16.03 -10.48
C GLY A 178 -18.28 -14.59 -9.96
N TRP A 179 -17.32 -13.75 -10.34
CA TRP A 179 -17.14 -12.39 -9.84
C TRP A 179 -17.17 -11.35 -10.97
N CYS A 180 -17.47 -10.11 -10.61
CA CYS A 180 -17.37 -8.94 -11.47
C CYS A 180 -16.39 -7.93 -10.85
N CYS A 181 -15.45 -7.41 -11.65
CA CYS A 181 -14.61 -6.32 -11.19
C CYS A 181 -15.40 -5.00 -11.21
N ARG A 182 -15.27 -4.21 -10.15
CA ARG A 182 -15.77 -2.84 -10.09
C ARG A 182 -14.61 -1.88 -9.82
N VAL A 183 -14.48 -0.86 -10.65
CA VAL A 183 -13.43 0.14 -10.55
C VAL A 183 -14.07 1.49 -10.23
N TYR A 184 -13.68 2.06 -9.10
CA TYR A 184 -13.99 3.43 -8.73
C TYR A 184 -12.86 4.32 -9.25
N LEU A 185 -13.16 5.21 -10.20
CA LEU A 185 -12.15 5.99 -10.91
C LEU A 185 -12.61 7.41 -11.25
N ASP A 186 -11.67 8.31 -11.51
CA ASP A 186 -11.95 9.71 -11.86
C ASP A 186 -11.33 10.13 -13.21
N ASN A 187 -11.61 11.37 -13.60
CA ASN A 187 -11.14 11.98 -14.84
C ASN A 187 -9.62 12.22 -14.92
N SER A 188 -8.85 11.94 -13.85
CA SER A 188 -7.38 11.96 -13.92
C SER A 188 -6.83 10.69 -14.58
N VAL A 189 -7.65 9.65 -14.72
CA VAL A 189 -7.33 8.42 -15.46
C VAL A 189 -7.54 8.64 -16.97
N PRO A 190 -6.58 8.27 -17.85
CA PRO A 190 -6.72 8.47 -19.29
C PRO A 190 -7.93 7.76 -19.89
N GLN A 191 -8.63 8.40 -20.85
CA GLN A 191 -9.86 7.85 -21.45
C GLN A 191 -9.68 6.47 -22.08
N HIS A 192 -8.49 6.18 -22.65
CA HIS A 192 -8.23 4.87 -23.21
C HIS A 192 -8.18 3.76 -22.14
N VAL A 193 -7.85 4.10 -20.89
CA VAL A 193 -7.89 3.17 -19.76
C VAL A 193 -9.35 2.90 -19.36
N TRP A 194 -10.21 3.93 -19.30
CA TRP A 194 -11.65 3.75 -19.09
C TRP A 194 -12.23 2.77 -20.10
N GLN A 195 -11.96 2.99 -21.39
CA GLN A 195 -12.44 2.15 -22.48
C GLN A 195 -11.94 0.71 -22.37
N ARG A 196 -10.65 0.51 -22.06
CA ARG A 196 -10.06 -0.84 -21.90
C ARG A 196 -10.61 -1.58 -20.69
N LEU A 197 -10.85 -0.89 -19.56
CA LEU A 197 -11.46 -1.50 -18.37
C LEU A 197 -12.92 -1.91 -18.66
N GLN A 198 -13.70 -1.04 -19.30
CA GLN A 198 -15.07 -1.34 -19.70
C GLN A 198 -15.13 -2.50 -20.70
N ALA A 199 -14.28 -2.49 -21.72
CA ALA A 199 -14.18 -3.58 -22.70
C ALA A 199 -13.75 -4.91 -22.06
N GLY A 200 -12.97 -4.86 -20.97
CA GLY A 200 -12.63 -6.03 -20.15
C GLY A 200 -13.77 -6.57 -19.28
N GLY A 201 -14.93 -5.91 -19.28
CA GLY A 201 -16.13 -6.32 -18.53
C GLY A 201 -16.21 -5.75 -17.11
N ALA A 202 -15.40 -4.74 -16.76
CA ALA A 202 -15.45 -4.11 -15.45
C ALA A 202 -16.64 -3.12 -15.34
N GLN A 203 -17.29 -3.11 -14.18
CA GLN A 203 -18.21 -2.03 -13.79
C GLN A 203 -17.39 -0.79 -13.44
N LEU A 204 -17.76 0.36 -13.99
CA LEU A 204 -17.08 1.64 -13.74
C LEU A 204 -17.97 2.55 -12.90
N VAL A 205 -17.41 3.11 -11.83
CA VAL A 205 -18.07 4.11 -10.99
C VAL A 205 -17.28 5.41 -11.09
N ASP A 206 -17.90 6.43 -11.68
CA ASP A 206 -17.27 7.74 -11.86
C ASP A 206 -17.25 8.54 -10.54
N MET A 207 -16.03 8.75 -10.04
CA MET A 207 -15.72 9.48 -8.82
C MET A 207 -15.24 10.92 -9.10
N SER A 208 -15.33 11.41 -10.35
CA SER A 208 -14.82 12.73 -10.76
C SER A 208 -15.42 13.88 -9.95
N HIS A 209 -16.63 13.71 -9.42
CA HIS A 209 -17.33 14.71 -8.60
C HIS A 209 -17.19 14.48 -7.09
N GLU A 210 -16.60 13.38 -6.64
CA GLU A 210 -16.33 13.13 -5.21
C GLU A 210 -15.05 13.88 -4.80
N LYS A 211 -15.15 14.67 -3.73
CA LYS A 211 -14.07 15.55 -3.22
C LYS A 211 -13.81 15.39 -1.73
N THR A 212 -14.66 14.64 -1.03
CA THR A 212 -14.67 14.48 0.43
C THR A 212 -14.09 13.15 0.89
N ILE A 213 -14.09 12.14 0.02
CA ILE A 213 -13.49 10.82 0.28
C ILE A 213 -12.21 10.71 -0.54
N TYR A 214 -11.10 10.38 0.12
CA TYR A 214 -9.82 10.20 -0.57
C TYR A 214 -9.87 9.01 -1.55
N PRO A 215 -9.17 9.08 -2.69
CA PRO A 215 -9.21 8.01 -3.69
C PRO A 215 -8.81 6.62 -3.19
N THR A 216 -7.88 6.56 -2.23
CA THR A 216 -7.47 5.32 -1.54
C THR A 216 -8.60 4.66 -0.76
N LEU A 217 -9.72 5.33 -0.53
CA LEU A 217 -10.88 4.78 0.19
C LEU A 217 -12.02 4.34 -0.74
N TRP A 218 -12.06 4.77 -2.02
CA TRP A 218 -13.24 4.57 -2.87
C TRP A 218 -13.65 3.10 -3.04
N ARG A 219 -12.69 2.16 -3.14
CA ARG A 219 -12.98 0.73 -3.21
C ARG A 219 -13.78 0.17 -2.03
N PHE A 220 -13.80 0.86 -0.89
CA PHE A 220 -14.61 0.48 0.28
C PHE A 220 -16.09 0.84 0.12
N LEU A 221 -16.47 1.71 -0.83
CA LEU A 221 -17.87 2.04 -1.14
C LEU A 221 -18.65 0.84 -1.67
N VAL A 222 -17.98 -0.25 -2.04
CA VAL A 222 -18.63 -1.52 -2.39
C VAL A 222 -19.51 -2.05 -1.25
N MET A 223 -19.17 -1.72 0.01
CA MET A 223 -19.94 -2.13 1.19
C MET A 223 -21.27 -1.38 1.36
N ASP A 224 -21.41 -0.20 0.73
CA ASP A 224 -22.65 0.59 0.78
C ASP A 224 -23.66 0.17 -0.30
N ASP A 225 -23.26 -0.68 -1.24
CA ASP A 225 -24.16 -1.20 -2.27
C ASP A 225 -25.00 -2.35 -1.70
N PRO A 226 -26.32 -2.17 -1.49
CA PRO A 226 -27.17 -3.19 -0.88
C PRO A 226 -27.38 -4.42 -1.78
N THR A 227 -26.98 -4.36 -3.05
CA THR A 227 -27.07 -5.49 -3.99
C THR A 227 -25.86 -6.42 -3.91
N VAL A 228 -24.75 -5.96 -3.30
CA VAL A 228 -23.53 -6.76 -3.16
C VAL A 228 -23.69 -7.76 -2.03
N GLU A 229 -23.52 -9.05 -2.33
CA GLU A 229 -23.53 -10.14 -1.35
C GLU A 229 -22.11 -10.51 -0.90
N ARG A 230 -21.13 -10.39 -1.79
CA ARG A 230 -19.71 -10.64 -1.51
C ARG A 230 -18.83 -9.57 -2.13
N PHE A 231 -17.80 -9.16 -1.42
CA PHE A 231 -16.78 -8.28 -1.97
C PHE A 231 -15.36 -8.76 -1.65
N LEU A 232 -14.45 -8.57 -2.59
CA LEU A 232 -13.00 -8.57 -2.39
C LEU A 232 -12.51 -7.14 -2.57
N VAL A 233 -11.56 -6.71 -1.76
CA VAL A 233 -10.93 -5.39 -1.92
C VAL A 233 -9.48 -5.56 -2.31
N ARG A 234 -9.09 -4.90 -3.42
CA ARG A 234 -7.77 -5.07 -4.03
C ARG A 234 -7.12 -3.73 -4.39
N ASP A 235 -5.80 -3.69 -4.23
CA ASP A 235 -4.98 -2.58 -4.73
C ASP A 235 -4.74 -2.74 -6.23
N ALA A 236 -4.77 -1.62 -6.96
CA ALA A 236 -4.65 -1.62 -8.43
C ALA A 236 -3.27 -2.08 -8.92
N ASP A 237 -2.21 -1.90 -8.12
CA ASP A 237 -0.85 -2.31 -8.45
C ASP A 237 -0.47 -3.72 -7.96
N SER A 238 -1.41 -4.48 -7.38
CA SER A 238 -1.16 -5.84 -6.91
C SER A 238 -1.89 -6.88 -7.76
N LEU A 239 -1.15 -7.70 -8.49
CA LEU A 239 -1.73 -8.67 -9.43
C LEU A 239 -2.43 -9.84 -8.73
N LEU A 240 -3.64 -10.16 -9.18
CA LEU A 240 -4.42 -11.33 -8.76
C LEU A 240 -3.73 -12.63 -9.15
N SER A 241 -3.73 -13.64 -8.28
CA SER A 241 -3.04 -14.91 -8.53
C SER A 241 -3.83 -16.15 -8.10
N GLU A 242 -3.37 -17.31 -8.59
CA GLU A 242 -3.87 -18.65 -8.22
C GLU A 242 -3.85 -18.87 -6.70
N ARG A 243 -2.86 -18.28 -6.01
CA ARG A 243 -2.74 -18.36 -4.56
C ARG A 243 -3.91 -17.64 -3.86
N GLU A 244 -4.34 -16.50 -4.37
CA GLU A 244 -5.52 -15.80 -3.84
C GLU A 244 -6.81 -16.55 -4.15
N GLN A 245 -6.92 -17.11 -5.36
CA GLN A 245 -8.10 -17.85 -5.79
C GLN A 245 -8.47 -18.94 -4.78
N VAL A 246 -7.51 -19.81 -4.42
CA VAL A 246 -7.79 -20.92 -3.50
C VAL A 246 -8.11 -20.44 -2.08
N CYS A 247 -7.54 -19.31 -1.63
CA CYS A 247 -7.84 -18.70 -0.34
C CYS A 247 -9.25 -18.13 -0.28
N VAL A 248 -9.68 -17.45 -1.35
CA VAL A 248 -11.04 -16.93 -1.47
C VAL A 248 -12.02 -18.09 -1.53
N GLU A 249 -11.75 -19.15 -2.30
CA GLU A 249 -12.61 -20.32 -2.35
C GLU A 249 -12.72 -21.04 -1.00
N ALA A 250 -11.63 -21.12 -0.22
CA ALA A 250 -11.66 -21.64 1.14
C ALA A 250 -12.57 -20.79 2.04
N TRP A 251 -12.46 -19.45 1.95
CA TRP A 251 -13.34 -18.55 2.69
C TRP A 251 -14.81 -18.69 2.29
N LEU A 252 -15.12 -18.77 1.00
CA LEU A 252 -16.50 -18.92 0.52
C LEU A 252 -17.18 -20.20 1.03
N ARG A 253 -16.39 -21.23 1.40
CA ARG A 253 -16.85 -22.50 1.98
C ARG A 253 -16.85 -22.51 3.51
N SER A 254 -16.40 -21.44 4.13
CA SER A 254 -16.26 -21.31 5.58
C SER A 254 -17.47 -20.59 6.21
N PRO A 255 -17.66 -20.68 7.55
CA PRO A 255 -18.73 -19.95 8.24
C PRO A 255 -18.39 -18.48 8.54
N TRP A 256 -17.25 -17.97 8.03
CA TRP A 256 -16.72 -16.67 8.40
C TRP A 256 -17.24 -15.53 7.51
N TYR A 257 -17.65 -14.41 8.10
CA TYR A 257 -18.16 -13.25 7.36
C TYR A 257 -17.08 -12.49 6.60
N PHE A 258 -15.84 -12.55 7.06
CA PHE A 258 -14.71 -11.84 6.50
C PHE A 258 -13.54 -12.76 6.19
N HIS A 259 -12.69 -12.31 5.28
CA HIS A 259 -11.44 -12.97 4.94
C HIS A 259 -10.30 -11.98 4.81
N HIS A 260 -9.11 -12.44 5.17
CA HIS A 260 -7.88 -11.67 5.11
C HIS A 260 -6.69 -12.56 4.74
N MET A 261 -5.68 -11.96 4.12
CA MET A 261 -4.47 -12.65 3.68
C MET A 261 -3.22 -11.86 4.08
N ARG A 262 -2.15 -12.55 4.52
CA ARG A 262 -0.80 -11.99 4.74
C ARG A 262 0.23 -12.89 4.07
N ASP A 263 1.06 -12.30 3.20
CA ASP A 263 2.01 -13.06 2.36
C ASP A 263 3.43 -12.46 2.33
N TYR A 264 3.70 -11.40 3.10
CA TYR A 264 5.03 -10.80 3.14
C TYR A 264 5.38 -10.23 4.52
N PHE A 265 6.68 -10.17 4.84
CA PHE A 265 7.15 -9.78 6.17
C PHE A 265 6.89 -8.30 6.51
N THR A 266 6.50 -7.47 5.54
CA THR A 266 6.05 -6.09 5.79
C THR A 266 4.55 -5.98 6.01
N HIS A 267 3.81 -7.09 5.97
CA HIS A 267 2.35 -7.11 6.10
C HIS A 267 1.92 -7.14 7.59
N THR A 268 2.35 -6.14 8.35
CA THR A 268 2.14 -6.04 9.82
C THR A 268 0.95 -5.15 10.21
N GLU A 269 -0.02 -4.97 9.32
CA GLU A 269 -1.28 -4.25 9.61
C GLU A 269 -2.42 -5.23 9.98
N LEU A 270 -3.37 -4.75 10.79
CA LEU A 270 -4.51 -5.57 11.26
C LEU A 270 -5.41 -6.04 10.11
N LEU A 271 -5.60 -5.16 9.13
CA LEU A 271 -6.32 -5.44 7.90
C LEU A 271 -5.64 -4.69 6.74
N LEU A 272 -5.04 -5.42 5.82
CA LEU A 272 -4.35 -4.86 4.66
C LEU A 272 -5.37 -4.35 3.65
N ALA A 273 -5.23 -3.09 3.24
CA ALA A 273 -6.29 -2.40 2.50
C ALA A 273 -6.61 -2.98 1.11
N GLY A 274 -5.70 -3.76 0.54
CA GLY A 274 -5.88 -4.50 -0.71
C GLY A 274 -5.89 -6.02 -0.59
N MET A 275 -6.02 -6.61 0.62
CA MET A 275 -5.92 -8.07 0.80
C MET A 275 -6.98 -8.62 1.76
N TRP A 276 -8.21 -8.13 1.64
CA TRP A 276 -9.34 -8.56 2.47
C TRP A 276 -10.65 -8.63 1.70
N ALA A 277 -11.61 -9.32 2.30
CA ALA A 277 -12.91 -9.60 1.71
C ALA A 277 -13.99 -9.68 2.79
N GLY A 278 -15.25 -9.56 2.38
CA GLY A 278 -16.37 -9.62 3.29
C GLY A 278 -17.72 -9.88 2.63
N CYS A 279 -18.71 -10.13 3.47
CA CYS A 279 -20.11 -10.18 3.07
C CYS A 279 -20.73 -8.79 3.12
N GLY A 280 -21.61 -8.47 2.16
CA GLY A 280 -22.36 -7.22 2.16
C GLY A 280 -23.41 -7.15 3.28
N GLY A 281 -23.93 -5.95 3.52
CA GLY A 281 -25.01 -5.71 4.48
C GLY A 281 -24.60 -5.70 5.97
N ILE A 282 -23.31 -5.78 6.28
CA ILE A 282 -22.81 -5.71 7.67
C ILE A 282 -22.61 -4.26 8.14
N PHE A 283 -21.99 -3.44 7.30
CA PHE A 283 -21.72 -2.04 7.62
C PHE A 283 -22.83 -1.15 7.03
N PRO A 284 -23.41 -0.22 7.80
CA PRO A 284 -24.60 0.52 7.35
C PRO A 284 -24.34 1.69 6.39
N ASN A 285 -23.31 2.51 6.63
CA ASN A 285 -23.02 3.72 5.85
C ASN A 285 -21.53 4.06 5.92
N VAL A 286 -20.74 3.28 5.19
CA VAL A 286 -19.29 3.38 5.13
C VAL A 286 -18.86 4.73 4.55
N ALA A 287 -19.55 5.26 3.54
CA ALA A 287 -19.28 6.58 2.97
C ALA A 287 -19.29 7.68 4.05
N ARG A 288 -20.31 7.68 4.92
CA ARG A 288 -20.38 8.61 6.05
C ARG A 288 -19.23 8.39 7.04
N MET A 289 -18.95 7.14 7.42
CA MET A 289 -17.84 6.83 8.33
C MET A 289 -16.50 7.30 7.77
N MET A 290 -16.27 7.13 6.47
CA MET A 290 -15.05 7.58 5.80
C MET A 290 -14.94 9.11 5.80
N ARG A 291 -16.03 9.83 5.54
CA ARG A 291 -16.04 11.31 5.61
C ARG A 291 -15.75 11.81 7.03
N GLU A 292 -16.39 11.21 8.03
CA GLU A 292 -16.16 11.54 9.44
C GLU A 292 -14.69 11.25 9.84
N PHE A 293 -14.15 10.12 9.38
CA PHE A 293 -12.75 9.74 9.63
C PHE A 293 -11.76 10.71 8.98
N VAL A 294 -11.94 11.04 7.70
CA VAL A 294 -11.06 11.94 6.93
C VAL A 294 -10.98 13.33 7.58
N VAL A 295 -12.09 13.86 8.11
CA VAL A 295 -12.11 15.16 8.81
C VAL A 295 -11.22 15.15 10.07
N GLN A 296 -11.12 14.02 10.75
CA GLN A 296 -10.36 13.88 12.00
C GLN A 296 -8.91 13.41 11.77
N TYR A 297 -8.64 12.72 10.68
CA TYR A 297 -7.33 12.17 10.38
C TYR A 297 -6.29 13.29 10.20
N ARG A 298 -5.12 13.12 10.83
CA ARG A 298 -3.97 14.05 10.76
C ARG A 298 -2.70 13.37 10.25
N GLY A 299 -2.79 12.09 9.88
CA GLY A 299 -1.66 11.33 9.33
C GLY A 299 -1.48 11.57 7.84
N ASN A 300 -0.59 10.79 7.23
CA ASN A 300 -0.32 10.86 5.80
C ASN A 300 -1.50 10.30 5.00
N ALA A 301 -2.02 11.06 4.04
CA ALA A 301 -3.13 10.67 3.16
C ALA A 301 -2.94 9.30 2.49
N ARG A 302 -1.68 8.89 2.26
CA ARG A 302 -1.33 7.58 1.69
C ARG A 302 -1.75 6.39 2.57
N PHE A 303 -1.79 6.57 3.89
CA PHE A 303 -2.09 5.50 4.84
C PHE A 303 -3.50 5.60 5.43
N THR A 304 -4.32 6.53 4.90
CA THR A 304 -5.67 6.77 5.39
C THR A 304 -6.55 5.53 5.29
N ASP A 305 -6.38 4.69 4.26
CA ASP A 305 -7.15 3.47 4.08
C ASP A 305 -6.84 2.42 5.15
N GLN A 306 -5.57 2.08 5.36
CA GLN A 306 -5.17 1.14 6.41
C GLN A 306 -5.54 1.64 7.81
N TYR A 307 -5.40 2.94 8.07
CA TYR A 307 -5.82 3.52 9.34
C TYR A 307 -7.34 3.49 9.53
N PHE A 308 -8.12 3.78 8.49
CA PHE A 308 -9.58 3.67 8.54
C PHE A 308 -9.99 2.23 8.86
N LEU A 309 -9.40 1.24 8.17
CA LEU A 309 -9.70 -0.17 8.41
C LEU A 309 -9.42 -0.59 9.85
N LYS A 310 -8.23 -0.26 10.38
CA LYS A 310 -7.89 -0.65 11.76
C LYS A 310 -8.69 0.12 12.81
N ALA A 311 -8.88 1.43 12.65
CA ALA A 311 -9.54 2.25 13.66
C ALA A 311 -11.07 2.14 13.65
N VAL A 312 -11.67 1.89 12.48
CA VAL A 312 -13.12 1.92 12.30
C VAL A 312 -13.70 0.52 12.13
N LEU A 313 -13.13 -0.33 11.27
CA LEU A 313 -13.76 -1.60 10.89
C LEU A 313 -13.26 -2.82 11.67
N TRP A 314 -12.02 -2.81 12.15
CA TRP A 314 -11.34 -3.98 12.69
C TRP A 314 -12.09 -4.66 13.85
N SER A 315 -12.62 -3.88 14.79
CA SER A 315 -13.45 -4.36 15.91
C SER A 315 -14.62 -5.24 15.46
N THR A 316 -15.17 -5.00 14.28
CA THR A 316 -16.24 -5.81 13.68
C THR A 316 -15.69 -6.97 12.88
N VAL A 317 -14.71 -6.70 12.01
CA VAL A 317 -14.09 -7.71 11.15
C VAL A 317 -13.52 -8.88 11.94
N ARG A 318 -12.84 -8.59 13.06
CA ARG A 318 -12.17 -9.60 13.90
C ARG A 318 -13.12 -10.63 14.53
N GLN A 319 -14.41 -10.36 14.63
CA GLN A 319 -15.38 -11.27 15.26
C GLN A 319 -15.70 -12.50 14.41
N SER A 320 -15.49 -12.44 13.09
CA SER A 320 -15.79 -13.55 12.18
C SER A 320 -14.87 -13.50 10.96
N LEU A 321 -13.64 -13.96 11.15
CA LEU A 321 -12.55 -13.80 10.19
C LEU A 321 -11.87 -15.13 9.89
N LEU A 322 -11.80 -15.49 8.61
CA LEU A 322 -10.80 -16.44 8.11
C LEU A 322 -9.55 -15.69 7.69
N SER A 323 -8.44 -15.85 8.42
CA SER A 323 -7.16 -15.25 8.06
C SER A 323 -6.23 -16.32 7.52
N HIS A 324 -5.62 -16.10 6.34
CA HIS A 324 -4.50 -16.91 5.87
C HIS A 324 -3.19 -16.14 6.07
N ASP A 325 -2.26 -16.73 6.82
CA ASP A 325 -0.98 -16.11 7.19
C ASP A 325 0.03 -17.21 7.53
N ALA A 326 1.07 -17.36 6.71
CA ALA A 326 2.16 -18.29 6.98
C ALA A 326 3.31 -17.67 7.80
N ILE A 327 3.24 -16.36 8.08
CA ILE A 327 4.36 -15.58 8.60
C ILE A 327 4.18 -15.34 10.09
N PHE A 328 3.14 -14.61 10.50
CA PHE A 328 3.03 -14.15 11.89
C PHE A 328 2.14 -15.04 12.76
N GLY A 329 1.15 -15.71 12.17
CA GLY A 329 0.20 -16.54 12.91
C GLY A 329 -0.74 -15.73 13.79
N PHE A 330 -0.98 -14.46 13.42
CA PHE A 330 -1.82 -13.55 14.18
C PHE A 330 -3.31 -13.89 14.01
N HIS A 331 -4.09 -13.80 15.10
CA HIS A 331 -5.54 -13.99 15.11
C HIS A 331 -6.01 -15.35 14.54
N HIS A 332 -5.45 -16.45 15.06
CA HIS A 332 -5.78 -17.82 14.66
C HIS A 332 -5.66 -18.09 13.16
N ALA A 333 -4.68 -17.46 12.51
CA ALA A 333 -4.53 -17.60 11.08
C ALA A 333 -4.16 -19.03 10.66
N GLU A 334 -4.71 -19.42 9.51
CA GLU A 334 -4.47 -20.69 8.86
C GLU A 334 -3.31 -20.58 7.85
N PRO A 335 -2.60 -21.70 7.58
CA PRO A 335 -1.65 -21.75 6.47
C PRO A 335 -2.38 -21.55 5.13
N TRP A 336 -1.64 -21.09 4.12
CA TRP A 336 -2.16 -20.98 2.76
C TRP A 336 -2.57 -22.37 2.23
N PRO A 337 -3.76 -22.52 1.60
CA PRO A 337 -4.13 -23.75 0.93
C PRO A 337 -3.17 -24.08 -0.22
N ALA A 338 -3.11 -25.36 -0.59
CA ALA A 338 -2.38 -25.78 -1.77
C ALA A 338 -2.96 -25.09 -3.01
N HIS A 339 -2.08 -24.54 -3.86
CA HIS A 339 -2.47 -23.79 -5.05
C HIS A 339 -1.66 -24.24 -6.28
N PRO A 340 -2.21 -24.12 -7.50
CA PRO A 340 -1.43 -24.25 -8.73
C PRO A 340 -0.28 -23.25 -8.79
N PRO A 341 0.76 -23.49 -9.61
CA PRO A 341 1.84 -22.52 -9.78
C PRO A 341 1.32 -21.13 -10.13
N VAL A 342 1.86 -20.12 -9.45
CA VAL A 342 1.49 -18.72 -9.71
C VAL A 342 1.94 -18.32 -11.11
N ARG A 343 1.05 -17.72 -11.89
CA ARG A 343 1.32 -17.31 -13.28
C ARG A 343 2.38 -16.21 -13.42
N TRP A 344 2.59 -15.40 -12.38
CA TRP A 344 3.47 -14.24 -12.39
C TRP A 344 4.92 -14.64 -12.11
N LYS A 345 5.76 -14.59 -13.14
CA LYS A 345 7.20 -14.87 -13.04
C LYS A 345 7.97 -13.61 -12.63
N ALA A 346 7.80 -13.17 -11.37
CA ALA A 346 8.60 -12.11 -10.77
C ALA A 346 9.36 -12.66 -9.57
N GLU A 347 10.65 -12.29 -9.44
CA GLU A 347 11.58 -12.82 -8.42
C GLU A 347 11.04 -12.74 -6.98
N HIS A 348 10.31 -11.67 -6.68
CA HIS A 348 9.78 -11.38 -5.34
C HIS A 348 8.25 -11.37 -5.30
N PHE A 349 7.59 -12.12 -6.18
CA PHE A 349 6.13 -12.18 -6.18
C PHE A 349 5.58 -12.73 -4.86
N HIS A 350 4.65 -11.99 -4.28
CA HIS A 350 3.77 -12.39 -3.20
C HIS A 350 2.41 -11.73 -3.40
N VAL A 351 1.36 -12.25 -2.76
CA VAL A 351 0.05 -11.59 -2.79
C VAL A 351 0.16 -10.23 -2.13
N GLY A 352 -0.27 -9.17 -2.83
CA GLY A 352 -0.12 -7.78 -2.37
C GLY A 352 1.20 -7.12 -2.79
N SER A 353 2.06 -7.84 -3.53
CA SER A 353 3.29 -7.25 -4.08
C SER A 353 2.96 -6.20 -5.14
N ASN A 354 3.58 -5.03 -5.02
CA ASN A 354 3.52 -3.97 -6.02
C ASN A 354 4.16 -4.46 -7.33
N ALA A 355 3.39 -4.62 -8.40
CA ALA A 355 3.88 -5.04 -9.71
C ALA A 355 4.64 -3.92 -10.46
N GLY A 356 4.38 -2.67 -10.09
CA GLY A 356 4.88 -1.43 -10.69
C GLY A 356 6.27 -0.98 -10.25
N PHE A 357 7.17 -1.91 -9.93
CA PHE A 357 8.47 -1.62 -9.32
C PHE A 357 9.59 -1.31 -10.33
N THR A 358 9.36 -1.54 -11.63
CA THR A 358 10.37 -1.26 -12.66
C THR A 358 10.22 0.17 -13.16
N ILE A 359 11.33 0.83 -13.50
CA ILE A 359 11.33 2.18 -14.08
C ILE A 359 11.90 2.09 -15.49
N MET A 360 11.11 2.54 -16.47
CA MET A 360 11.65 2.89 -17.78
C MET A 360 12.09 4.34 -17.77
N ALA A 361 13.20 4.63 -18.42
CA ALA A 361 13.70 5.99 -18.53
C ALA A 361 14.36 6.20 -19.89
N GLY A 362 14.44 7.47 -20.29
CA GLY A 362 15.11 7.87 -21.52
C GLY A 362 15.43 9.37 -21.50
N PRO A 363 16.22 9.85 -22.47
CA PRO A 363 16.55 11.26 -22.58
C PRO A 363 15.30 12.10 -22.85
N SER A 364 15.29 13.31 -22.32
CA SER A 364 14.27 14.33 -22.56
C SER A 364 14.92 15.70 -22.72
N HIS A 365 14.46 16.49 -23.69
CA HIS A 365 14.89 17.87 -23.87
C HIS A 365 14.07 18.87 -23.04
N LYS A 366 13.05 18.38 -22.33
CA LYS A 366 12.21 19.17 -21.44
C LYS A 366 12.93 19.54 -20.14
N GLN A 367 12.47 20.60 -19.49
CA GLN A 367 13.04 21.07 -18.23
C GLN A 367 12.67 20.14 -17.07
N ASP A 368 13.45 20.17 -16.00
CA ASP A 368 13.16 19.42 -14.78
C ASP A 368 11.82 19.86 -14.19
N GLY A 369 10.97 18.88 -13.86
CA GLY A 369 9.60 19.09 -13.39
C GLY A 369 8.55 19.12 -14.51
N GLU A 370 8.94 19.24 -15.79
CA GLU A 370 8.02 19.11 -16.91
C GLU A 370 7.62 17.64 -17.14
N LYS A 371 6.56 17.46 -17.95
CA LYS A 371 6.05 16.15 -18.34
C LYS A 371 6.38 15.84 -19.80
N GLN A 372 7.08 14.72 -20.01
CA GLN A 372 7.29 14.12 -21.32
C GLN A 372 6.11 13.23 -21.68
N ALA A 373 5.53 13.42 -22.86
CA ALA A 373 4.53 12.51 -23.40
C ALA A 373 5.23 11.27 -23.97
N VAL A 374 4.73 10.09 -23.61
CA VAL A 374 5.30 8.80 -23.98
C VAL A 374 4.20 7.91 -24.56
N LEU A 375 4.44 7.30 -25.72
CA LEU A 375 3.60 6.27 -26.32
C LEU A 375 4.13 4.89 -25.94
N LEU A 376 3.27 4.08 -25.34
CA LEU A 376 3.48 2.65 -25.16
C LEU A 376 2.80 1.93 -26.31
N LYS A 377 3.58 1.34 -27.21
CA LYS A 377 3.08 0.55 -28.34
C LYS A 377 3.12 -0.93 -28.00
N MET A 378 1.98 -1.60 -28.06
CA MET A 378 1.84 -3.03 -27.79
C MET A 378 0.61 -3.58 -28.52
N ASN A 379 0.67 -4.81 -29.03
CA ASN A 379 -0.44 -5.47 -29.72
C ASN A 379 -1.07 -4.62 -30.83
N GLY A 380 -0.25 -3.93 -31.64
CA GLY A 380 -0.72 -3.05 -32.72
C GLY A 380 -1.39 -1.75 -32.28
N ASN A 381 -1.51 -1.48 -30.98
CA ASN A 381 -2.09 -0.26 -30.42
C ASN A 381 -1.01 0.66 -29.84
N ALA A 382 -1.31 1.95 -29.72
CA ALA A 382 -0.45 2.95 -29.10
C ALA A 382 -1.20 3.69 -28.00
N TRP A 383 -0.68 3.64 -26.77
CA TRP A 383 -1.32 4.24 -25.59
C TRP A 383 -0.46 5.40 -25.07
N ARG A 384 -1.08 6.57 -24.90
CA ARG A 384 -0.39 7.80 -24.49
C ARG A 384 -0.41 7.97 -22.98
N TYR A 385 0.77 8.15 -22.41
CA TYR A 385 1.01 8.42 -20.99
C TYR A 385 1.90 9.66 -20.81
N THR A 386 2.01 10.13 -19.56
CA THR A 386 2.95 11.21 -19.20
C THR A 386 3.98 10.75 -18.17
N ALA A 387 5.24 11.15 -18.38
CA ALA A 387 6.37 10.82 -17.52
C ALA A 387 7.02 12.11 -17.01
N PRO A 388 7.25 12.27 -15.69
CA PRO A 388 7.99 13.41 -15.16
C PRO A 388 9.44 13.39 -15.65
N VAL A 389 9.99 14.58 -15.88
CA VAL A 389 11.38 14.80 -16.29
C VAL A 389 12.20 15.28 -15.11
N GLN A 390 13.36 14.66 -14.91
CA GLN A 390 14.31 15.00 -13.85
C GLN A 390 15.72 14.70 -14.35
N GLN A 391 16.64 15.65 -14.19
CA GLN A 391 18.03 15.56 -14.64
C GLN A 391 18.14 15.22 -16.13
N GLY A 392 17.30 15.84 -16.96
CA GLY A 392 17.28 15.61 -18.42
C GLY A 392 16.80 14.22 -18.85
N GLN A 393 16.17 13.46 -17.95
CA GLN A 393 15.59 12.15 -18.24
C GLN A 393 14.12 12.10 -17.86
N TRP A 394 13.28 11.54 -18.72
CA TRP A 394 11.94 11.12 -18.32
C TRP A 394 12.03 9.81 -17.56
N LYS A 395 11.20 9.64 -16.52
CA LYS A 395 11.11 8.39 -15.74
C LYS A 395 9.66 7.94 -15.64
N LEU A 396 9.38 6.73 -16.08
CA LEU A 396 8.05 6.14 -16.11
C LEU A 396 8.05 4.83 -15.33
N PRO A 397 7.48 4.81 -14.12
CA PRO A 397 7.24 3.57 -13.39
C PRO A 397 6.25 2.67 -14.15
N MET A 398 6.66 1.42 -14.37
CA MET A 398 6.00 0.43 -15.21
C MET A 398 5.82 -0.89 -14.46
N PRO A 399 4.74 -1.65 -14.75
CA PRO A 399 4.65 -3.01 -14.26
C PRO A 399 5.73 -3.91 -14.87
N PHE A 400 6.24 -4.87 -14.08
CA PHE A 400 7.33 -5.75 -14.49
C PHE A 400 7.06 -6.49 -15.80
N PHE A 401 5.80 -6.86 -16.08
CA PHE A 401 5.45 -7.58 -17.30
C PHE A 401 5.56 -6.72 -18.57
N LEU A 402 5.36 -5.40 -18.47
CA LEU A 402 5.61 -4.49 -19.61
C LEU A 402 7.10 -4.19 -19.76
N ALA A 403 7.85 -4.14 -18.66
CA ALA A 403 9.30 -4.05 -18.73
C ALA A 403 9.94 -5.28 -19.38
N GLU A 404 9.40 -6.46 -19.08
CA GLU A 404 9.81 -7.69 -19.73
C GLU A 404 9.41 -7.72 -21.21
N GLY A 405 8.17 -7.36 -21.54
CA GLY A 405 7.73 -7.23 -22.93
C GLY A 405 8.57 -6.24 -23.74
N PHE A 406 9.08 -5.17 -23.11
CA PHE A 406 10.01 -4.25 -23.75
C PHE A 406 11.36 -4.89 -24.04
N ARG A 407 11.91 -5.65 -23.08
CA ARG A 407 13.16 -6.42 -23.29
C ARG A 407 13.03 -7.46 -24.40
N GLN A 408 11.83 -8.03 -24.57
CA GLN A 408 11.52 -9.02 -25.60
C GLN A 408 11.18 -8.41 -26.96
N GLY A 409 10.92 -7.10 -27.04
CA GLY A 409 10.56 -6.39 -28.27
C GLY A 409 9.05 -6.31 -28.56
N ASP A 410 8.21 -6.87 -27.70
CA ASP A 410 6.74 -6.86 -27.81
C ASP A 410 6.13 -5.51 -27.42
N VAL A 411 6.81 -4.79 -26.54
CA VAL A 411 6.45 -3.43 -26.13
C VAL A 411 7.49 -2.47 -26.68
N LYS A 412 7.04 -1.41 -27.36
CA LYS A 412 7.91 -0.30 -27.79
C LYS A 412 7.53 0.97 -27.05
N VAL A 413 8.52 1.81 -26.79
CA VAL A 413 8.35 3.09 -26.12
C VAL A 413 8.86 4.19 -27.03
N GLU A 414 8.01 5.18 -27.30
CA GLU A 414 8.35 6.32 -28.14
C GLU A 414 7.99 7.62 -27.42
N ILE A 415 8.86 8.63 -27.52
CA ILE A 415 8.53 9.97 -27.04
C ILE A 415 7.68 10.68 -28.09
N VAL A 416 6.72 11.49 -27.63
CA VAL A 416 5.99 12.42 -28.50
C VAL A 416 6.61 13.80 -28.32
N ASN A 417 7.15 14.36 -29.40
CA ASN A 417 7.67 15.72 -29.39
C ASN A 417 6.51 16.70 -29.57
N ASP A 418 6.60 17.86 -28.93
CA ASP A 418 5.53 18.86 -29.01
C ASP A 418 5.34 19.41 -30.45
N ASP A 419 6.36 19.24 -31.32
CA ASP A 419 6.33 19.60 -32.75
C ASP A 419 5.41 18.70 -33.60
N ASP A 420 5.05 17.49 -33.12
CA ASP A 420 4.17 16.57 -33.86
C ASP A 420 2.68 16.97 -33.81
N ARG A 421 2.34 18.11 -33.18
CA ARG A 421 0.98 18.69 -33.19
C ARG A 421 0.68 19.59 -34.38
N GLN A 422 1.62 19.82 -35.30
CA GLN A 422 1.42 20.66 -36.49
C GLN A 422 1.17 19.89 -37.80
N GLY A 423 1.01 18.57 -37.78
CA GLY A 423 0.83 17.81 -39.02
C GLY A 423 0.09 16.49 -38.89
N SER A 424 -1.23 16.54 -38.73
CA SER A 424 -2.20 15.57 -39.28
C SER A 424 -3.62 16.00 -39.00
#